data_AF-A0A2V9Y532-F1
#
_entry.id   AF-A0A2V9Y532-F1
#
_cell.length_a   1.000
_cell.length_b   1.000
_cell.length_c   1.000
_cell.angle_alpha   90.00
_cell.angle_beta   90.00
_cell.angle_gamma   90.00
#
_symmetry.space_group_name_H-M   'P 1'
#
loop_
_entity.id
_entity.type
_entity.pdbx_description
1 polymer ?
#
loop_
_entity_poly.entity_id
_entity_poly.type
_entity_poly.pdbx_seq_one_letter_code
_entity_poly.pdbx_strand_id
1 'polypeptide(L)' 'MGIQVSNVINAIVYAAIGIVIFASAFLVIDKVTPYNLWKEIVQEHNTALALLLGAMSLGICIIIAAAVH' A
#
# COMPACT_ATOMS: atom_id res chain seq x y z
N MET A 1 -18.43 3.02 -30.80
CA MET A 1 -17.37 2.84 -29.78
C MET A 1 -18.00 3.08 -28.41
N GLY A 2 -18.87 2.16 -27.99
CA GLY A 2 -19.53 2.26 -26.68
C GLY A 2 -18.53 1.89 -25.60
N ILE A 3 -18.51 2.65 -24.52
CA ILE A 3 -17.77 2.28 -23.31
C ILE A 3 -18.29 0.90 -22.92
N GLN A 4 -17.44 -0.13 -23.02
CA GLN A 4 -17.72 -1.44 -22.46
C GLN A 4 -17.77 -1.24 -20.95
N VAL A 5 -18.95 -0.95 -20.40
CA VAL A 5 -19.15 -0.65 -18.97
C VAL A 5 -18.56 -1.77 -18.10
N SER A 6 -18.58 -3.01 -18.62
CA SER A 6 -17.88 -4.16 -18.02
C SER A 6 -16.38 -3.95 -17.78
N ASN A 7 -15.66 -3.26 -18.67
CA ASN A 7 -14.23 -3.01 -18.51
C ASN A 7 -13.96 -1.97 -17.42
N VAL A 8 -14.81 -0.95 -17.31
CA VAL A 8 -14.71 0.07 -16.25
C VAL A 8 -15.02 -0.54 -14.89
N ILE A 9 -16.05 -1.40 -14.82
CA ILE A 9 -16.39 -2.14 -13.60
C ILE A 9 -15.24 -3.06 -13.19
N ASN A 10 -14.66 -3.83 -14.11
CA ASN A 10 -13.50 -4.67 -13.80
C ASN A 10 -12.31 -3.85 -13.30
N ALA A 11 -11.99 -2.72 -13.94
CA ALA A 11 -10.90 -1.84 -13.52
C ALA A 11 -11.10 -1.31 -12.09
N ILE A 12 -12.33 -0.92 -11.74
CA ILE A 12 -12.68 -0.47 -10.38
C ILE A 12 -12.54 -1.62 -9.37
N VAL A 13 -12.98 -2.82 -9.72
CA VAL A 13 -12.87 -4.01 -8.85
C VAL A 13 -11.40 -4.35 -8.59
N TYR A 14 -10.55 -4.38 -9.62
CA TYR A 14 -9.12 -4.62 -9.44
C TYR A 14 -8.41 -3.51 -8.65
N ALA A 15 -8.78 -2.25 -8.87
CA ALA A 15 -8.26 -1.14 -8.07
C ALA A 15 -8.66 -1.27 -6.58
N ALA A 16 -9.91 -1.63 -6.30
CA ALA A 16 -10.38 -1.87 -4.94
C ALA A 16 -9.65 -3.04 -4.26
N ILE A 17 -9.43 -4.14 -4.98
CA ILE A 17 -8.64 -5.28 -4.50
C ILE A 17 -7.20 -4.85 -4.18
N GLY A 18 -6.58 -4.06 -5.05
CA GLY A 18 -5.24 -3.50 -4.82
C GLY A 18 -5.16 -2.67 -3.53
N ILE A 19 -6.14 -1.81 -3.27
CA ILE A 19 -6.22 -1.01 -2.04
C ILE A 19 -6.33 -1.90 -0.80
N VAL A 20 -7.15 -2.96 -0.86
CA VAL A 20 -7.31 -3.90 0.25
C VAL A 20 -6.01 -4.66 0.53
N ILE A 21 -5.32 -5.10 -0.52
CA ILE A 21 -4.01 -5.77 -0.41
C ILE A 21 -2.98 -4.80 0.19
N PHE A 22 -2.93 -3.56 -0.28
CA PHE A 22 -2.04 -2.54 0.28
C PHE A 22 -2.29 -2.31 1.77
N ALA A 23 -3.56 -2.14 2.18
CA ALA A 23 -3.92 -1.93 3.58
C ALA A 23 -3.55 -3.14 4.46
N SER A 24 -3.80 -4.36 3.99
CA SER A 24 -3.41 -5.57 4.71
C SER A 24 -1.89 -5.72 4.84
N ALA A 25 -1.12 -5.42 3.78
CA ALA A 25 0.33 -5.41 3.83
C ALA A 25 0.87 -4.38 4.82
N PHE A 26 0.25 -3.20 4.90
CA PHE A 26 0.60 -2.17 5.89
C PHE A 26 0.38 -2.67 7.33
N LEU A 27 -0.74 -3.34 7.60
CA LEU A 27 -1.00 -3.97 8.90
C LEU A 27 0.01 -5.09 9.23
N VAL A 28 0.42 -5.87 8.23
CA VAL A 28 1.46 -6.88 8.40
C VAL A 28 2.80 -6.23 8.74
N ILE A 29 3.18 -5.15 8.06
CA ILE A 29 4.42 -4.41 8.35
C ILE A 29 4.38 -3.80 9.75
N ASP A 30 3.27 -3.19 10.16
CA ASP A 30 3.10 -2.63 11.50
C ASP A 30 3.26 -3.73 12.58
N LYS A 31 2.77 -4.94 12.30
CA LYS A 31 2.93 -6.09 13.21
C LYS A 31 4.34 -6.70 13.18
N VAL A 32 4.99 -6.73 12.01
CA VAL A 32 6.36 -7.22 11.84
C VAL A 32 7.38 -6.25 12.41
N THR A 33 7.05 -4.96 12.51
CA THR A 33 7.88 -3.93 13.09
C THR A 33 7.45 -3.72 14.55
N PRO A 34 8.02 -4.43 15.54
CA PRO A 34 7.63 -4.33 16.95
C PRO A 34 7.97 -2.99 17.62
N TYR A 35 8.43 -2.00 16.85
CA TYR A 35 8.64 -0.63 17.29
C TYR A 35 7.32 0.14 17.17
N ASN A 36 7.03 1.02 18.12
CA ASN A 36 5.92 1.95 17.97
C ASN A 36 6.26 2.95 16.85
N LEU A 37 5.94 2.62 15.60
CA LEU A 37 6.21 3.45 14.43
C LEU A 37 5.71 4.88 14.64
N TRP A 38 4.52 5.02 15.22
CA TRP A 38 3.96 6.31 15.62
C TRP A 38 4.84 7.07 16.62
N LYS A 39 5.38 6.38 17.63
CA LYS A 39 6.22 7.01 18.65
C LYS A 39 7.58 7.39 18.08
N GLU A 40 8.20 6.52 17.30
CA GLU A 40 9.52 6.76 16.73
C GLU A 40 9.50 7.83 15.61
N ILE A 41 8.46 7.82 14.76
CA ILE A 41 8.33 8.78 13.66
C ILE A 41 7.86 10.14 14.16
N VAL A 42 6.89 10.19 15.09
CA VAL A 42 6.28 11.45 15.55
C VAL A 42 6.97 12.05 16.77
N GLN A 43 7.42 11.24 17.75
CA GLN A 43 8.09 11.76 18.95
C GLN A 43 9.61 11.81 18.82
N GLU A 44 10.25 10.74 18.33
CA GLU A 44 11.71 10.66 18.18
C GLU A 44 12.21 11.26 16.84
N HIS A 45 11.30 11.66 15.94
CA HIS A 45 11.64 12.22 14.63
C HIS A 45 12.58 11.33 13.81
N ASN A 46 12.44 10.00 13.95
CA ASN A 46 13.30 9.04 13.28
C ASN A 46 12.96 8.94 11.78
N THR A 47 13.62 9.79 11.00
CA THR A 47 13.48 9.86 9.54
C THR A 47 13.91 8.57 8.83
N ALA A 48 14.79 7.77 9.43
CA ALA A 48 15.21 6.50 8.84
C ALA A 48 14.05 5.49 8.80
N LEU A 49 13.23 5.42 9.85
CA LEU A 49 12.04 4.57 9.87
C LEU A 49 10.93 5.10 8.96
N ALA A 50 10.74 6.42 8.91
CA ALA A 50 9.78 7.04 7.99
C ALA A 50 10.15 6.73 6.53
N LEU A 51 11.44 6.82 6.18
CA LEU A 51 11.94 6.51 4.84
C LEU A 51 11.82 5.01 4.53
N LEU A 52 12.13 4.14 5.49
CA LEU A 52 11.97 2.69 5.36
C LEU A 52 10.50 2.33 5.09
N LEU A 53 9.58 2.87 5.88
CA LEU A 53 8.14 2.65 5.71
C LEU A 53 7.64 3.19 4.37
N GLY A 54 8.11 4.37 3.96
CA GLY A 54 7.81 4.95 2.65
C GLY A 54 8.31 4.09 1.49
N ALA A 55 9.53 3.57 1.58
CA ALA A 55 10.12 2.69 0.57
C ALA A 55 9.40 1.34 0.48
N MET A 56 9.01 0.76 1.62
CA MET A 56 8.20 -0.47 1.66
C MET A 56 6.82 -0.25 1.04
N SER A 57 6.16 0.85 1.40
CA SER A 57 4.88 1.27 0.82
C SER A 57 4.96 1.41 -0.71
N LEU A 58 6.00 2.09 -1.21
CA LEU A 58 6.25 2.22 -2.65
C LEU A 58 6.46 0.86 -3.32
N GLY A 59 7.24 -0.03 -2.71
CA GLY A 59 7.45 -1.39 -3.23
C GLY A 59 6.14 -2.18 -3.37
N ILE A 60 5.27 -2.10 -2.38
CA ILE A 60 3.95 -2.76 -2.41
C ILE A 60 3.08 -2.17 -3.52
N CYS A 61 3.06 -0.84 -3.66
CA CYS A 61 2.33 -0.18 -4.74
C CYS A 61 2.81 -0.66 -6.13
N ILE A 62 4.11 -0.86 -6.31
CA ILE A 62 4.67 -1.36 -7.58
C ILE A 62 4.25 -2.82 -7.83
N ILE A 63 4.29 -3.69 -6.82
CA ILE A 63 3.84 -5.08 -6.95
C ILE A 63 2.36 -5.14 -7.35
N ILE A 64 1.52 -4.32 -6.71
CA ILE A 64 0.09 -4.23 -7.04
C ILE A 64 -0.10 -3.71 -8.47
N ALA A 65 0.63 -2.66 -8.87
CA ALA A 65 0.55 -2.13 -10.23
C ALA A 65 0.95 -3.17 -11.29
N ALA A 66 1.97 -3.99 -11.01
CA ALA A 66 2.39 -5.08 -11.88
C ALA A 66 1.38 -6.23 -11.93
N ALA A 67 0.63 -6.47 -10.85
CA ALA A 67 -0.38 -7.53 -10.79
C ALA A 67 -1.73 -7.14 -11.42
N VAL A 68 -2.02 -5.84 -11.52
CA VAL A 68 -3.27 -5.30 -12.10
C VAL A 68 -3.14 -5.00 -13.60
N HIS A 69 -1.95 -5.15 -14.18
CA HIS A 69 -1.69 -5.08 -15.63
C HIS A 69 -2.14 -6.36 -16.34
#